data_AF-A0AAU8LFK7-F1
#
_entry.id   AF-A0AAU8LFK7-F1
#
_cell.length_a   1.000
_cell.length_b   1.000
_cell.length_c   1.000
_cell.angle_alpha   90.00
_cell.angle_beta   90.00
_cell.angle_gamma   90.00
#
_symmetry.space_group_name_H-M   'P 1'
#
loop_
_entity.id
_entity.type
_entity.pdbx_description
1 polymer ?
#
loop_
_entity_poly.entity_id
_entity_poly.type
_entity_poly.pdbx_seq_one_letter_code
_entity_poly.pdbx_strand_id
1 'polypeptide(L)'
;MSGSRIRPLAICIFHHQGKILVNEFYDDAKQQRLFRPVGGGIEFGEKSSDAVIREVQEELGLSISNLRLIGTLESIFTYAGKPGHEIVQVYDATFDDPGAYEKPWLDGEESDGSSFKVSWYSGSSFTIQSPLVPEGLSDLLKAASLL
;
A
#
# COMPACT_ATOMS: atom_id res chain seq x y z
N MET A 1 -30.15 1.26 -1.33
CA MET A 1 -29.41 2.55 -1.40
C MET A 1 -27.93 2.22 -1.59
N SER A 2 -27.46 2.01 -2.83
CA SER A 2 -26.02 1.90 -3.09
C SER A 2 -25.49 3.29 -3.47
N GLY A 3 -25.36 4.16 -2.47
CA GLY A 3 -24.70 5.46 -2.64
C GLY A 3 -23.18 5.29 -2.60
N SER A 4 -22.45 6.31 -3.08
CA SER A 4 -21.01 6.42 -2.88
C SER A 4 -20.66 6.18 -1.40
N ARG A 5 -19.78 5.21 -1.14
CA ARG A 5 -19.41 4.77 0.22
C ARG A 5 -17.94 5.05 0.48
N ILE A 6 -17.65 5.58 1.66
CA ILE A 6 -16.27 5.69 2.16
C ILE A 6 -15.78 4.31 2.57
N ARG A 7 -14.63 3.89 2.08
CA ARG A 7 -14.03 2.57 2.36
C ARG A 7 -12.91 2.70 3.40
N PRO A 8 -12.96 1.94 4.51
CA PRO A 8 -11.81 1.84 5.41
C PRO A 8 -10.79 0.86 4.84
N LEU A 9 -9.53 1.28 4.76
CA LEU A 9 -8.41 0.46 4.27
C LEU A 9 -7.25 0.47 5.27
N ALA A 10 -6.40 -0.55 5.19
CA ALA A 10 -5.12 -0.59 5.88
C ALA A 10 -4.01 -0.95 4.88
N ILE A 11 -2.91 -0.20 4.90
CA ILE A 11 -1.73 -0.45 4.05
C ILE A 11 -0.49 -0.64 4.90
N CYS A 12 0.46 -1.44 4.41
CA CYS A 12 1.72 -1.72 5.09
C CYS A 12 2.92 -1.16 4.33
N ILE A 13 3.78 -0.47 5.04
CA ILE A 13 5.07 0.00 4.57
C ILE A 13 6.13 -0.99 5.00
N PHE A 14 6.89 -1.48 4.03
CA PHE A 14 8.16 -2.15 4.27
C PHE A 14 9.23 -1.25 3.70
N HIS A 15 10.22 -0.91 4.52
CA HIS A 15 11.31 -0.04 4.14
C HIS A 15 12.64 -0.79 4.27
N HIS A 16 13.54 -0.57 3.33
CA HIS A 16 14.87 -1.19 3.32
C HIS A 16 15.83 -0.35 2.49
N GLN A 17 16.98 0.02 3.06
CA GLN A 17 18.05 0.76 2.37
C GLN A 17 17.55 2.03 1.63
N GLY A 18 16.68 2.81 2.26
CA GLY A 18 16.13 4.05 1.68
C GLY A 18 15.13 3.83 0.55
N LYS A 19 14.59 2.61 0.44
CA LYS A 19 13.53 2.23 -0.49
C LYS A 19 12.33 1.70 0.26
N ILE A 20 11.17 1.74 -0.38
CA ILE A 20 9.94 1.10 0.10
C ILE A 20 9.42 0.09 -0.91
N LEU A 21 8.75 -0.94 -0.42
CA LEU A 21 8.11 -1.96 -1.24
C LEU A 21 6.72 -1.47 -1.68
N VAL A 22 6.50 -1.39 -2.99
CA VAL A 22 5.23 -0.92 -3.56
C VAL A 22 4.85 -1.71 -4.81
N ASN A 23 3.55 -1.85 -5.04
CA ASN A 23 2.99 -2.26 -6.32
C ASN A 23 3.00 -1.06 -7.28
N GLU A 24 3.40 -1.31 -8.53
CA GLU A 24 3.31 -0.34 -9.62
C GLU A 24 2.19 -0.74 -10.57
N PHE A 25 1.24 0.17 -10.80
CA PHE A 25 0.13 -0.06 -11.72
C PHE A 25 -0.15 1.18 -12.56
N TYR A 26 -0.89 1.01 -13.66
CA TYR A 26 -1.16 2.07 -14.62
C TYR A 26 -2.65 2.46 -14.59
N ASP A 27 -2.92 3.75 -14.40
CA ASP A 27 -4.26 4.33 -14.57
C ASP A 27 -4.46 4.74 -16.03
N ASP A 28 -5.16 3.90 -16.79
CA ASP A 28 -5.47 4.14 -18.20
C ASP A 28 -6.27 5.44 -18.42
N ALA A 29 -7.09 5.86 -17.47
CA ALA A 29 -7.89 7.07 -17.63
C ALA A 29 -7.03 8.35 -17.52
N LYS A 30 -6.00 8.31 -16.68
CA LYS A 30 -5.06 9.43 -16.49
C LYS A 30 -3.78 9.29 -17.31
N GLN A 31 -3.57 8.15 -17.97
CA GLN A 31 -2.33 7.81 -18.66
C GLN A 31 -1.11 7.98 -17.74
N GLN A 32 -1.22 7.40 -16.53
CA GLN A 32 -0.29 7.68 -15.44
C GLN A 32 0.08 6.40 -14.68
N ARG A 33 1.37 6.25 -14.34
CA ARG A 33 1.83 5.21 -13.41
C ARG A 33 1.57 5.64 -11.98
N LEU A 34 1.13 4.71 -11.14
CA LEU A 34 0.85 4.93 -9.73
C LEU A 34 1.60 3.88 -8.92
N PHE A 35 2.04 4.27 -7.72
CA PHE A 35 2.66 3.36 -6.77
C PHE A 35 1.82 3.29 -5.51
N ARG A 36 1.55 2.08 -5.01
CA ARG A 36 0.82 1.89 -3.77
C ARG A 36 1.45 0.77 -2.94
N PRO A 37 1.59 0.94 -1.62
CA PRO A 37 2.00 -0.15 -0.74
C PRO A 37 0.95 -1.27 -0.72
N VAL A 38 1.37 -2.45 -0.32
CA VAL A 38 0.48 -3.61 -0.12
C VAL A 38 -0.55 -3.36 0.98
N GLY A 39 -1.68 -4.05 0.88
CA GLY A 39 -2.78 -3.95 1.82
C GLY A 39 -4.12 -3.67 1.13
N GLY A 40 -5.20 -3.76 1.91
CA GLY A 40 -6.53 -3.78 1.35
C GLY A 40 -7.62 -3.29 2.29
N GLY A 41 -8.81 -3.84 2.09
CA GLY A 41 -10.02 -3.39 2.77
C GLY A 41 -10.07 -3.89 4.21
N ILE A 42 -10.52 -3.04 5.13
CA ILE A 42 -10.85 -3.47 6.49
C ILE A 42 -12.27 -4.04 6.46
N GLU A 43 -12.41 -5.31 6.84
CA GLU A 43 -13.71 -5.98 6.87
C GLU A 43 -14.60 -5.54 8.05
N PHE A 44 -15.90 -5.80 7.93
CA PHE A 44 -16.83 -5.47 9.02
C PHE A 44 -16.54 -6.33 10.25
N GLY A 45 -16.22 -5.68 11.38
CA GLY A 45 -15.84 -6.35 12.62
C GLY A 45 -14.34 -6.64 12.73
N GLU A 46 -13.56 -6.30 11.71
CA GLU A 46 -12.10 -6.45 11.68
C GLU A 46 -11.40 -5.16 12.17
N LYS A 47 -10.31 -5.30 12.92
CA LYS A 47 -9.43 -4.16 13.24
C LYS A 47 -8.49 -3.91 12.08
N SER A 48 -8.11 -2.65 11.85
CA SER A 48 -7.14 -2.29 10.81
C SER A 48 -5.78 -3.00 10.95
N SER A 49 -5.36 -3.30 12.18
CA SER A 49 -4.13 -4.06 12.45
C SER A 49 -4.23 -5.51 12.00
N ASP A 50 -5.41 -6.11 12.14
CA ASP A 50 -5.66 -7.50 11.76
C ASP A 50 -5.81 -7.57 10.23
N ALA A 51 -6.50 -6.58 9.64
CA ALA A 51 -6.64 -6.42 8.20
C ALA A 51 -5.28 -6.34 7.49
N VAL A 52 -4.36 -5.47 7.95
CA VAL A 52 -3.06 -5.34 7.28
C VAL A 52 -2.20 -6.60 7.38
N ILE A 53 -2.30 -7.36 8.48
CA ILE A 53 -1.61 -8.66 8.61
C ILE A 53 -2.22 -9.67 7.64
N ARG A 54 -3.55 -9.76 7.58
CA ARG A 54 -4.27 -10.65 6.65
C ARG A 54 -3.90 -10.32 5.21
N GLU A 55 -4.00 -9.06 4.80
CA GLU A 55 -3.74 -8.63 3.43
C GLU A 55 -2.28 -8.90 3.01
N VAL A 56 -1.30 -8.66 3.88
CA VAL A 56 0.11 -9.01 3.56
C VAL A 56 0.28 -10.52 3.40
N GLN A 57 -0.40 -11.32 4.21
CA GLN A 57 -0.35 -12.78 4.11
C GLN A 57 -1.08 -13.30 2.86
N GLU A 58 -2.20 -12.70 2.48
CA GLU A 58 -2.99 -13.03 1.28
C GLU A 58 -2.23 -12.62 0.01
N GLU A 59 -1.77 -11.38 -0.06
CA GLU A 59 -1.11 -10.83 -1.24
C GLU A 59 0.30 -11.39 -1.44
N LEU A 60 1.12 -11.50 -0.37
CA LEU A 60 2.54 -11.83 -0.49
C LEU A 60 2.92 -13.20 0.07
N GLY A 61 2.01 -13.88 0.78
CA GLY A 61 2.33 -15.15 1.45
C GLY A 61 3.31 -15.02 2.62
N LEU A 62 3.56 -13.81 3.12
CA LEU A 62 4.58 -13.53 4.13
C LEU A 62 3.99 -13.14 5.49
N SER A 63 4.67 -13.56 6.55
CA SER A 63 4.37 -13.14 7.92
C SER A 63 5.17 -11.90 8.31
N ILE A 64 4.57 -11.08 9.18
CA ILE A 64 5.13 -9.80 9.62
C ILE A 64 5.07 -9.61 11.13
N SER A 65 6.00 -8.80 11.63
CA SER A 65 6.14 -8.43 13.03
C SER A 65 6.44 -6.95 13.20
N ASN A 66 6.52 -6.49 14.46
CA ASN A 66 6.81 -5.10 14.82
C ASN A 66 5.83 -4.07 14.21
N LEU A 67 4.58 -4.49 14.03
CA LEU A 67 3.53 -3.68 13.43
C LEU A 67 3.30 -2.38 14.23
N ARG A 68 3.42 -1.24 13.56
CA ARG A 68 3.27 0.09 14.16
C ARG A 68 2.39 0.97 13.29
N LEU A 69 1.36 1.58 13.87
CA LEU A 69 0.57 2.59 13.18
C LEU A 69 1.40 3.87 13.02
N ILE A 70 1.55 4.35 11.78
CA ILE A 70 2.26 5.58 11.44
C ILE A 70 1.30 6.76 11.34
N GLY A 71 0.09 6.55 10.81
CA GLY A 71 -0.91 7.59 10.72
C GLY A 71 -2.15 7.17 9.95
N THR A 72 -3.05 8.13 9.75
CA THR A 72 -4.27 7.96 8.96
C THR A 72 -4.30 9.00 7.86
N LEU A 73 -4.71 8.59 6.65
CA LEU A 73 -4.87 9.47 5.50
C LEU A 73 -6.31 9.39 4.97
N GLU A 74 -6.85 10.53 4.55
CA GLU A 74 -8.10 10.60 3.80
C GLU A 74 -7.76 10.64 2.32
N SER A 75 -8.06 9.57 1.58
CA SER A 75 -7.78 9.47 0.16
C SER A 75 -9.04 9.70 -0.66
N ILE A 76 -9.14 10.87 -1.28
CA ILE A 76 -10.24 11.25 -2.16
C ILE A 76 -9.68 11.35 -3.58
N PHE A 77 -10.15 10.49 -4.48
CA PHE A 77 -9.55 10.37 -5.82
C PHE A 77 -10.58 9.98 -6.87
N THR A 78 -10.16 10.02 -8.12
CA THR A 78 -10.86 9.40 -9.25
C THR A 78 -9.92 8.38 -9.87
N TYR A 79 -10.38 7.14 -10.06
CA TYR A 79 -9.62 6.06 -10.70
C TYR A 79 -10.51 5.37 -11.74
N ALA A 80 -9.99 5.15 -12.95
CA ALA A 80 -10.76 4.59 -14.07
C ALA A 80 -12.13 5.31 -14.28
N GLY A 81 -12.15 6.63 -14.12
CA GLY A 81 -13.35 7.47 -14.25
C GLY A 81 -14.36 7.39 -13.10
N LYS A 82 -14.09 6.61 -12.03
CA LYS A 82 -14.98 6.45 -10.88
C LYS A 82 -14.43 7.18 -9.65
N PRO A 83 -15.25 7.97 -8.92
CA PRO A 83 -14.82 8.58 -7.68
C PRO A 83 -14.61 7.52 -6.59
N GLY A 84 -13.51 7.63 -5.86
CA GLY A 84 -13.15 6.84 -4.70
C GLY A 84 -12.96 7.73 -3.48
N HIS A 85 -13.33 7.22 -2.31
CA HIS A 85 -13.08 7.85 -1.03
C HIS A 85 -12.70 6.77 -0.02
N GLU A 86 -11.47 6.83 0.49
CA GLU A 86 -10.91 5.87 1.43
C GLU A 86 -10.41 6.57 2.69
N ILE A 87 -10.59 5.93 3.84
CA ILE A 87 -9.88 6.27 5.08
C ILE A 87 -8.82 5.19 5.27
N VAL A 88 -7.56 5.58 5.16
CA VAL A 88 -6.42 4.66 5.05
C VAL A 88 -5.61 4.70 6.33
N GLN A 89 -5.56 3.59 7.05
CA GLN A 89 -4.63 3.37 8.15
C GLN A 89 -3.27 2.94 7.58
N VAL A 90 -2.20 3.66 7.91
CA VAL A 90 -0.86 3.41 7.38
C VAL A 90 -0.01 2.78 8.47
N TYR A 91 0.46 1.55 8.22
CA TYR A 91 1.31 0.80 9.14
C TYR A 91 2.74 0.66 8.60
N ASP A 92 3.68 0.49 9.51
CA ASP A 92 5.06 0.06 9.26
C ASP A 92 5.27 -1.29 9.95
N ALA A 93 6.00 -2.19 9.31
CA ALA A 93 6.27 -3.53 9.83
C ALA A 93 7.57 -4.12 9.27
N THR A 94 7.98 -5.24 9.85
CA THR A 94 9.12 -6.04 9.38
C THR A 94 8.64 -7.41 8.89
N PHE A 95 9.15 -7.89 7.76
CA PHE A 95 8.99 -9.28 7.36
C PHE A 95 9.73 -10.19 8.34
N ASP A 96 9.12 -11.30 8.70
CA ASP A 96 9.76 -12.30 9.55
C ASP A 96 10.84 -13.09 8.82
N ASP A 97 10.72 -13.21 7.48
CA ASP A 97 11.76 -13.78 6.60
C ASP A 97 12.70 -12.66 6.09
N PRO A 98 13.95 -12.59 6.57
CA PRO A 98 14.91 -11.60 6.09
C PRO A 98 15.23 -11.75 4.59
N GLY A 99 15.05 -12.95 4.02
CA GLY A 99 15.27 -13.22 2.61
C GLY A 99 14.34 -12.42 1.69
N ALA A 100 13.21 -11.92 2.18
CA ALA A 100 12.31 -11.04 1.42
C ALA A 100 13.01 -9.73 1.00
N TYR A 101 13.90 -9.19 1.83
CA TYR A 101 14.57 -7.92 1.58
C TYR A 101 15.69 -8.01 0.54
N GLU A 102 16.26 -9.19 0.34
CA GLU A 102 17.32 -9.45 -0.63
C GLU A 102 16.78 -9.65 -2.06
N LYS A 103 15.47 -9.88 -2.19
CA LYS A 103 14.83 -10.08 -3.48
C LYS A 103 14.62 -8.73 -4.19
N PRO A 104 14.91 -8.64 -5.50
CA PRO A 104 14.68 -7.40 -6.27
C PRO A 104 13.18 -7.03 -6.37
N TRP A 105 12.30 -8.03 -6.33
CA TRP A 105 10.85 -7.88 -6.23
C TRP A 105 10.26 -9.08 -5.47
N LEU A 106 9.03 -8.95 -5.00
CA LEU A 106 8.21 -10.06 -4.52
C LEU A 106 7.03 -10.25 -5.48
N ASP A 107 6.66 -11.50 -5.70
CA ASP A 107 5.44 -11.83 -6.44
C ASP A 107 4.25 -11.69 -5.49
N GLY A 108 3.22 -11.00 -5.94
CA GLY A 108 1.97 -10.81 -5.22
C GLY A 108 0.79 -11.42 -5.97
N GLU A 109 -0.31 -11.70 -5.26
CA GLU A 109 -1.56 -12.21 -5.81
C GLU A 109 -2.73 -11.33 -5.36
N GLU A 110 -3.50 -10.82 -6.31
CA GLU A 110 -4.75 -10.09 -6.04
C GLU A 110 -5.84 -11.07 -5.58
N SER A 111 -6.91 -10.57 -4.96
CA SER A 111 -8.02 -11.42 -4.48
C SER A 111 -8.72 -12.22 -5.58
N ASP A 112 -8.56 -11.87 -6.86
CA ASP A 112 -9.09 -12.60 -8.02
C ASP A 112 -8.13 -13.66 -8.59
N GLY A 113 -6.96 -13.83 -7.95
CA GLY A 113 -5.90 -14.76 -8.36
C GLY A 113 -4.96 -14.20 -9.43
N SER A 114 -5.13 -12.95 -9.85
CA SER A 114 -4.19 -12.32 -10.78
C SER A 114 -2.87 -11.97 -10.09
N SER A 115 -1.75 -12.29 -10.74
CA SER A 115 -0.43 -12.01 -10.17
C SER A 115 0.02 -10.59 -10.48
N PHE A 116 0.64 -9.94 -9.49
CA PHE A 116 1.31 -8.65 -9.63
C PHE A 116 2.72 -8.71 -9.03
N LYS A 117 3.49 -7.64 -9.21
CA LYS A 117 4.84 -7.53 -8.65
C LYS A 117 4.95 -6.32 -7.76
N VAL A 118 5.53 -6.52 -6.59
CA VAL A 118 5.91 -5.44 -5.70
C VAL A 118 7.43 -5.29 -5.69
N SER A 119 7.92 -4.09 -5.88
CA SER A 119 9.35 -3.81 -6.05
C SER A 119 9.81 -2.69 -5.13
N TRP A 120 11.11 -2.68 -4.83
CA TRP A 120 11.72 -1.69 -3.96
C TRP A 120 12.05 -0.39 -4.72
N TYR A 121 11.36 0.70 -4.38
CA TYR A 121 11.54 2.02 -4.99
C TYR A 121 12.05 3.05 -3.99
N SER A 122 12.98 3.91 -4.42
CA SER A 122 13.45 5.04 -3.60
C SER A 122 12.47 6.20 -3.65
N GLY A 123 12.55 7.11 -2.67
CA GLY A 123 11.68 8.29 -2.63
C GLY A 123 11.76 9.17 -3.88
N SER A 124 12.90 9.15 -4.59
CA SER A 124 13.10 9.87 -5.86
C SER A 124 12.32 9.30 -7.04
N SER A 125 11.81 8.06 -6.95
CA SER A 125 10.98 7.44 -7.99
C SER A 125 9.55 7.99 -8.00
N PHE A 126 9.11 8.58 -6.89
CA PHE A 126 7.76 9.11 -6.74
C PHE A 126 7.73 10.57 -7.17
N THR A 127 7.06 10.82 -8.28
CA THR A 127 6.99 12.15 -8.90
C THR A 127 5.54 12.57 -9.10
N ILE A 128 5.31 13.82 -9.52
CA ILE A 128 3.97 14.28 -9.89
C ILE A 128 3.39 13.43 -11.04
N GLN A 129 4.24 12.95 -11.95
CA GLN A 129 3.86 12.11 -13.09
C GLN A 129 3.77 10.63 -12.72
N SER A 130 4.31 10.22 -11.57
CA SER A 130 4.29 8.84 -11.09
C SER A 130 4.14 8.79 -9.56
N PRO A 131 2.99 9.22 -9.02
CA PRO A 131 2.86 9.50 -7.60
C PRO A 131 2.77 8.22 -6.76
N LEU A 132 3.29 8.32 -5.54
CA LEU A 132 2.96 7.40 -4.45
C LEU A 132 1.59 7.79 -3.91
N VAL A 133 0.67 6.84 -3.89
CA VAL A 133 -0.69 7.01 -3.39
C VAL A 133 -0.92 6.19 -2.11
N PRO A 134 -1.81 6.64 -1.20
CA PRO A 134 -2.65 7.85 -1.29
C PRO A 134 -1.86 9.17 -1.18
N GLU A 135 -2.49 10.27 -1.62
CA GLU A 135 -1.93 11.62 -1.43
C GLU A 135 -1.55 11.86 0.04
N GLY A 136 -0.43 12.53 0.26
CA GLY A 136 0.14 12.74 1.60
C GLY A 136 0.99 11.59 2.14
N LEU A 137 0.98 10.40 1.52
CA LEU A 137 1.77 9.27 1.99
C LEU A 137 3.27 9.58 2.00
N SER A 138 3.82 10.14 0.93
CA SER A 138 5.24 10.51 0.87
C SER A 138 5.69 11.42 2.02
N ASP A 139 4.86 12.39 2.41
CA ASP A 139 5.19 13.32 3.49
C ASP A 139 5.06 12.66 4.86
N LEU A 140 4.07 11.78 5.03
CA LEU A 140 3.90 10.95 6.23
C LEU A 140 5.13 10.05 6.45
N LEU A 141 5.65 9.41 5.39
CA LEU A 141 6.82 8.54 5.47
C LEU A 141 8.10 9.32 5.80
N LYS A 142 8.31 10.49 5.19
CA LYS A 142 9.45 11.37 5.52
C LYS A 142 9.40 11.83 6.98
N ALA A 143 8.23 12.22 7.47
CA ALA A 143 8.05 12.61 8.87
C ALA A 143 8.36 11.45 9.84
N ALA A 144 8.07 10.22 9.43
CA ALA A 144 8.38 9.00 10.16
C ALA A 144 9.81 8.47 9.96
N SER A 145 10.64 9.12 9.14
CA SER A 145 11.99 8.68 8.73
C SER A 145 12.02 7.29 8.05
N LEU A 146 10.99 6.98 7.28
CA LEU A 146 10.84 5.71 6.53
C LEU A 146 11.15 5.86 5.03
N LEU A 147 11.37 7.09 4.56
CA LEU A 147 11.66 7.44 3.16
C LEU A 147 12.57 8.68 3.06
#